data_AF-A0A7C6U7V0-F1
#
_entry.id   AF-A0A7C6U7V0-F1
#
_cell.length_a   1.000
_cell.length_b   1.000
_cell.length_c   1.000
_cell.angle_alpha   90.00
_cell.angle_beta   90.00
_cell.angle_gamma   90.00
#
_symmetry.space_group_name_H-M   'P 1'
#
loop_
_entity.id
_entity.type
_entity.pdbx_description
1 polymer ?
#
loop_
_entity_poly.entity_id
_entity_poly.type
_entity_poly.pdbx_seq_one_letter_code
_entity_poly.pdbx_strand_id
1 'polypeptide(L)'
;ETEGGTAAGGELADLAGALRARVDRLVEVTGLLVGLGASDPVAMLANATAYLEATGHVVIAWMWLEQLLALGGRTADPSDTFAAGKLQAARYFLRWELPSVDAQLDLLASGDRTTLDMDPDWF
;
A
#
# COMPACT_ATOMS: atom_id res chain seq x y z
N GLU A 1 15.34 -6.50 -31.17
CA GLU A 1 14.30 -7.11 -30.31
C GLU A 1 14.66 -7.13 -28.81
N THR A 2 15.77 -6.53 -28.36
CA THR A 2 16.22 -6.59 -26.95
C THR A 2 15.76 -5.44 -26.05
N GLU A 3 15.31 -4.29 -26.60
CA GLU A 3 14.94 -3.11 -25.79
C GLU A 3 13.62 -3.27 -25.02
N GLY A 4 12.65 -4.04 -25.55
CA GLY A 4 11.33 -4.20 -24.93
C GLY A 4 11.35 -5.01 -23.62
N GLY A 5 12.23 -6.01 -23.52
CA GLY A 5 12.38 -6.82 -22.30
C GLY A 5 13.02 -6.06 -21.14
N THR A 6 13.96 -5.15 -21.44
CA THR A 6 14.63 -4.33 -20.42
C THR A 6 13.72 -3.25 -19.86
N ALA A 7 12.88 -2.64 -20.71
CA ALA A 7 11.92 -1.62 -20.27
C ALA A 7 10.81 -2.20 -19.37
N ALA A 8 10.26 -3.38 -19.71
CA ALA A 8 9.27 -4.07 -18.87
C ALA A 8 9.85 -4.50 -17.52
N GLY A 9 11.11 -4.97 -17.51
CA GLY A 9 11.82 -5.28 -16.26
C GLY A 9 12.06 -4.05 -15.39
N GLY A 10 12.38 -2.89 -16.00
CA GLY A 10 12.55 -1.62 -15.30
C GLY A 10 11.25 -1.14 -14.65
N GLU A 11 10.13 -1.18 -15.37
CA GLU A 11 8.84 -0.76 -14.81
C GLU A 11 8.40 -1.65 -13.63
N LEU A 12 8.57 -2.97 -13.72
CA LEU A 12 8.23 -3.85 -12.62
C LEU A 12 9.07 -3.54 -11.37
N ALA A 13 10.36 -3.22 -11.56
CA ALA A 13 11.24 -2.80 -10.47
C ALA A 13 10.77 -1.48 -9.83
N ASP A 14 10.32 -0.50 -10.62
CA ASP A 14 9.77 0.76 -10.11
C ASP A 14 8.50 0.52 -9.28
N LEU A 15 7.58 -0.30 -9.79
CA LEU A 15 6.35 -0.66 -9.06
C LEU A 15 6.69 -1.40 -7.75
N ALA A 16 7.65 -2.33 -7.79
CA ALA A 16 8.11 -3.03 -6.59
C ALA A 16 8.77 -2.08 -5.58
N GLY A 17 9.53 -1.09 -6.04
CA GLY A 17 10.11 -0.04 -5.21
C GLY A 17 9.04 0.82 -4.52
N ALA A 18 7.99 1.20 -5.26
CA ALA A 18 6.88 1.97 -4.72
C ALA A 18 6.13 1.22 -3.61
N LEU A 19 5.92 -0.09 -3.77
CA LEU A 19 5.36 -0.94 -2.72
C LEU A 19 6.31 -1.09 -1.54
N ARG A 20 7.59 -1.37 -1.78
CA ARG A 20 8.60 -1.58 -0.73
C ARG A 20 8.62 -0.42 0.26
N ALA A 21 8.64 0.81 -0.24
CA ALA A 21 8.64 2.01 0.61
C ALA A 21 7.45 2.05 1.59
N ARG A 22 6.27 1.59 1.15
CA ARG A 22 5.05 1.58 1.97
C ARG A 22 4.94 0.37 2.89
N VAL A 23 5.52 -0.77 2.49
CA VAL A 23 5.71 -1.91 3.40
C VAL A 23 6.61 -1.50 4.57
N ASP A 24 7.74 -0.86 4.27
CA ASP A 24 8.69 -0.43 5.29
C ASP A 24 8.05 0.62 6.23
N ARG A 25 7.32 1.59 5.65
CA ARG A 25 6.56 2.59 6.44
C ARG A 25 5.47 1.96 7.28
N LEU A 26 4.72 0.99 6.76
CA LEU A 26 3.69 0.28 7.51
C LEU A 26 4.30 -0.44 8.73
N VAL A 27 5.42 -1.15 8.55
CA VAL A 27 6.13 -1.83 9.64
C VAL A 27 6.57 -0.84 10.72
N GLU A 28 7.14 0.31 10.33
CA GLU A 28 7.52 1.38 11.25
C GLU A 28 6.32 1.86 12.07
N VAL A 29 5.21 2.21 11.41
CA VAL A 29 3.99 2.71 12.06
C VAL A 29 3.36 1.65 12.96
N THR A 30 3.31 0.38 12.54
CA THR A 30 2.85 -0.72 13.41
C THR A 30 3.69 -0.78 14.69
N GLY A 31 5.01 -0.60 14.60
CA GLY A 31 5.90 -0.54 15.76
C GLY A 31 5.56 0.60 16.71
N LEU A 32 5.30 1.81 16.18
CA LEU A 32 4.87 2.97 16.97
C LEU A 32 3.54 2.71 17.69
N LEU A 33 2.55 2.15 16.99
CA LEU A 33 1.24 1.83 17.55
C LEU A 33 1.32 0.78 18.66
N VAL A 34 2.15 -0.26 18.48
CA VAL A 34 2.40 -1.26 19.54
C VAL A 34 3.03 -0.60 20.77
N GLY A 35 3.98 0.31 20.58
CA GLY A 35 4.55 1.11 21.66
C GLY A 35 3.52 1.95 22.39
N LEU A 36 2.64 2.64 21.66
CA LEU A 36 1.52 3.40 22.23
C LEU A 36 0.59 2.50 23.05
N GLY A 37 0.21 1.34 22.51
CA GLY A 37 -0.68 0.38 23.15
C GLY A 37 -0.15 -0.22 24.46
N ALA A 38 1.17 -0.23 24.66
CA ALA A 38 1.75 -0.62 25.94
C ALA A 38 1.40 0.35 27.08
N SER A 39 1.18 1.63 26.76
CA SER A 39 0.80 2.67 27.72
C SER A 39 -0.69 3.04 27.69
N ASP A 40 -1.31 3.05 26.51
CA ASP A 40 -2.70 3.43 26.30
C ASP A 40 -3.33 2.55 25.20
N PRO A 41 -3.90 1.39 25.58
CA PRO A 41 -4.55 0.48 24.64
C PRO A 41 -5.73 1.09 23.89
N VAL A 42 -6.41 2.08 24.48
CA VAL A 42 -7.58 2.73 23.86
C VAL A 42 -7.12 3.68 22.76
N ALA A 43 -6.07 4.47 23.01
CA ALA A 43 -5.47 5.34 21.99
C ALA A 43 -4.93 4.55 20.80
N MET A 44 -4.31 3.38 21.04
CA MET A 44 -3.85 2.49 19.97
C MET A 44 -4.99 2.08 19.02
N LEU A 45 -6.20 1.87 19.56
CA LEU A 45 -7.36 1.39 18.79
C LEU A 45 -8.22 2.52 18.22
N ALA A 46 -7.99 3.78 18.61
CA ALA A 46 -8.81 4.93 18.22
C ALA A 46 -8.93 5.11 16.69
N ASN A 47 -7.90 4.72 15.94
CA ASN A 47 -7.84 4.82 14.48
C ASN A 47 -7.67 3.45 13.79
N ALA A 48 -8.15 2.37 14.40
CA ALA A 48 -7.96 1.00 13.90
C ALA A 48 -8.48 0.81 12.46
N THR A 49 -9.56 1.48 12.07
CA THR A 49 -10.09 1.42 10.69
C THR A 49 -9.08 1.94 9.68
N ALA A 50 -8.47 3.10 9.93
CA ALA A 50 -7.45 3.67 9.05
C ALA A 50 -6.23 2.74 8.91
N TYR A 51 -5.83 2.09 10.01
CA TYR A 51 -4.75 1.10 9.99
C TYR A 51 -5.08 -0.12 9.11
N LEU A 52 -6.29 -0.68 9.26
CA LEU A 52 -6.74 -1.84 8.48
C LEU A 52 -6.88 -1.49 7.00
N GLU A 53 -7.38 -0.30 6.68
CA GLU A 53 -7.49 0.18 5.30
C GLU A 53 -6.11 0.35 4.65
N ALA A 54 -5.17 1.03 5.30
CA ALA A 54 -3.81 1.22 4.81
C ALA A 54 -3.11 -0.13 4.59
N THR A 55 -3.21 -1.04 5.57
CA THR A 55 -2.67 -2.40 5.49
C THR A 55 -3.29 -3.17 4.33
N GLY A 56 -4.61 -3.08 4.15
CA GLY A 56 -5.32 -3.74 3.05
C GLY A 56 -4.82 -3.29 1.67
N HIS A 57 -4.62 -1.99 1.48
CA HIS A 57 -4.08 -1.46 0.22
C HIS A 57 -2.66 -1.97 -0.05
N VAL A 58 -1.79 -2.01 0.96
CA VAL A 58 -0.44 -2.58 0.84
C VAL A 58 -0.50 -4.06 0.41
N VAL A 59 -1.41 -4.86 1.00
CA VAL A 59 -1.59 -6.27 0.64
C VAL A 59 -2.11 -6.43 -0.78
N ILE A 60 -3.10 -5.65 -1.22
CA ILE A 60 -3.63 -5.74 -2.59
C ILE A 60 -2.57 -5.31 -3.62
N ALA A 61 -1.78 -4.28 -3.32
CA ALA A 61 -0.66 -3.88 -4.17
C ALA A 61 0.37 -5.02 -4.31
N TRP A 62 0.67 -5.74 -3.22
CA TRP A 62 1.52 -6.93 -3.28
C TRP A 62 0.92 -8.03 -4.17
N MET A 63 -0.38 -8.32 -4.03
CA MET A 63 -1.06 -9.31 -4.87
C MET A 63 -1.00 -8.95 -6.37
N TRP A 64 -1.06 -7.67 -6.72
CA TRP A 64 -0.87 -7.23 -8.10
C TRP A 64 0.54 -7.53 -8.62
N LEU A 65 1.58 -7.26 -7.84
CA LEU A 65 2.96 -7.60 -8.24
C LEU A 65 3.17 -9.10 -8.40
N GLU A 66 2.62 -9.93 -7.50
CA GLU A 66 2.65 -11.40 -7.63
C GLU A 66 2.03 -11.86 -8.95
N GLN A 67 0.91 -11.26 -9.37
CA GLN A 67 0.29 -11.56 -10.65
C GLN A 67 1.19 -11.17 -11.84
N LEU A 68 1.87 -10.02 -11.78
CA LEU A 68 2.81 -9.62 -12.84
C LEU A 68 4.02 -10.55 -12.92
N LEU A 69 4.58 -10.95 -11.78
CA LEU A 69 5.66 -11.92 -11.71
C LEU A 69 5.25 -13.28 -12.30
N ALA A 70 4.04 -13.75 -12.00
CA ALA A 70 3.50 -14.99 -12.53
C ALA A 70 3.25 -14.94 -14.05
N LEU A 71 2.92 -13.76 -14.61
CA LEU A 71 2.78 -13.58 -16.06
C LEU A 71 4.14 -13.60 -16.78
N GLY A 72 5.21 -13.14 -16.13
CA GLY A 72 6.56 -13.13 -16.69
C GLY A 72 6.62 -12.44 -18.06
N GLY A 73 7.29 -13.07 -19.03
CA GLY A 73 7.47 -12.51 -20.37
C GLY A 73 6.19 -12.23 -21.16
N ARG A 74 5.03 -12.75 -20.74
CA ARG A 74 3.73 -12.47 -21.38
C ARG A 74 3.34 -11.01 -21.32
N THR A 75 3.81 -10.26 -20.31
CA THR A 75 3.53 -8.82 -20.21
C THR A 75 4.24 -8.01 -21.29
N ALA A 76 5.22 -8.59 -22.00
CA ALA A 76 5.92 -7.97 -23.12
C ALA A 76 5.30 -8.30 -24.49
N ASP A 77 4.33 -9.22 -24.56
CA ASP A 77 3.62 -9.54 -25.79
C ASP A 77 2.44 -8.57 -25.99
N PRO A 78 2.51 -7.66 -26.99
CA PRO A 78 1.44 -6.69 -27.22
C PRO A 78 0.13 -7.33 -27.74
N SER A 79 0.16 -8.60 -28.15
CA SER A 79 -1.04 -9.35 -28.58
C SER A 79 -1.74 -10.08 -27.43
N ASP A 80 -1.09 -10.28 -26.27
CA ASP A 80 -1.71 -10.86 -25.07
C ASP A 80 -2.50 -9.78 -24.32
N THR A 81 -3.75 -9.57 -24.75
CA THR A 81 -4.65 -8.56 -24.18
C THR A 81 -4.98 -8.83 -22.70
N PHE A 82 -4.92 -10.08 -22.24
CA PHE A 82 -5.12 -10.42 -20.83
C PHE A 82 -3.93 -9.95 -19.97
N ALA A 83 -2.70 -10.23 -20.41
CA ALA A 83 -1.50 -9.76 -19.73
C ALA A 83 -1.42 -8.23 -19.73
N ALA A 84 -1.77 -7.58 -20.85
CA ALA A 84 -1.85 -6.12 -20.94
C ALA A 84 -2.87 -5.54 -19.95
N GLY A 85 -4.06 -6.14 -19.82
CA GLY A 85 -5.07 -5.74 -18.85
C GLY A 85 -4.61 -5.87 -17.40
N LYS A 86 -3.91 -6.96 -17.07
CA LYS A 86 -3.32 -7.19 -15.74
C LYS A 86 -2.23 -6.16 -15.42
N LEU A 87 -1.34 -5.86 -16.37
CA LEU A 87 -0.33 -4.83 -16.22
C LEU A 87 -0.97 -3.46 -15.98
N GLN A 88 -2.01 -3.11 -16.75
CA GLN A 88 -2.68 -1.82 -16.58
C GLN A 88 -3.41 -1.71 -15.23
N ALA A 89 -4.05 -2.78 -14.77
CA ALA A 89 -4.70 -2.79 -13.45
C ALA A 89 -3.68 -2.67 -12.30
N ALA A 90 -2.53 -3.35 -12.41
CA ALA A 90 -1.44 -3.20 -11.46
C ALA A 90 -0.88 -1.76 -11.46
N ARG A 91 -0.66 -1.16 -12.65
CA ARG A 91 -0.24 0.24 -12.78
C ARG A 91 -1.22 1.19 -12.11
N TYR A 92 -2.51 1.02 -12.35
CA TYR A 92 -3.55 1.80 -11.69
C TYR A 92 -3.42 1.67 -10.17
N PHE A 93 -3.42 0.44 -9.65
CA PHE A 93 -3.41 0.25 -8.21
C PHE A 93 -2.14 0.81 -7.55
N LEU A 94 -0.96 0.50 -8.07
CA LEU A 94 0.32 0.92 -7.48
C LEU A 94 0.65 2.41 -7.67
N ARG A 95 0.21 3.03 -8.78
CA ARG A 95 0.52 4.45 -9.07
C ARG A 95 -0.58 5.41 -8.63
N TRP A 96 -1.84 4.98 -8.60
CA TRP A 96 -3.01 5.83 -8.31
C TRP A 96 -3.59 5.57 -6.93
N GLU A 97 -3.91 4.31 -6.61
CA GLU A 97 -4.57 3.98 -5.34
C GLU A 97 -3.60 3.93 -4.17
N LEU A 98 -2.47 3.25 -4.34
CA LEU A 98 -1.52 2.97 -3.26
C LEU A 98 -0.98 4.24 -2.56
N PRO A 99 -0.71 5.39 -3.22
CA PRO A 99 -0.27 6.60 -2.52
C PRO A 99 -1.26 7.12 -1.47
N SER A 100 -2.55 6.77 -1.53
CA SER A 100 -3.53 7.20 -0.53
C SER A 100 -3.21 6.72 0.90
N VAL A 101 -2.47 5.62 1.03
CA VAL A 101 -2.09 5.08 2.34
C VAL A 101 -1.11 5.99 3.09
N ASP A 102 -0.37 6.85 2.38
CA ASP A 102 0.69 7.66 2.98
C ASP A 102 0.10 8.62 4.04
N ALA A 103 -1.02 9.28 3.72
CA ALA A 103 -1.72 10.16 4.65
C ALA A 103 -2.32 9.40 5.85
N GLN A 104 -2.82 8.18 5.63
CA GLN A 104 -3.33 7.33 6.71
C GLN A 104 -2.21 6.90 7.64
N LEU A 105 -1.05 6.52 7.10
CA LEU A 105 0.12 6.12 7.87
C LEU A 105 0.69 7.30 8.67
N ASP A 106 0.68 8.51 8.14
CA ASP A 106 1.10 9.72 8.87
C ASP A 106 0.14 10.07 10.01
N LEU A 107 -1.18 9.93 9.81
CA LEU A 107 -2.18 10.07 10.88
C LEU A 107 -1.96 9.03 11.99
N LEU A 108 -1.66 7.79 11.64
CA LEU A 108 -1.41 6.72 12.61
C LEU A 108 -0.10 6.94 13.36
N ALA A 109 0.95 7.39 12.68
CA ALA A 109 2.25 7.69 13.26
C ALA A 109 2.20 8.82 14.29
N SER A 110 1.29 9.78 14.14
CA SER A 110 1.12 10.88 15.10
C SER A 110 0.42 10.45 16.40
N GLY A 111 -0.20 9.26 16.42
CA GLY A 111 -1.01 8.80 17.55
C GLY A 111 -2.25 9.68 17.77
N ASP A 112 -2.85 10.19 16.69
CA ASP A 112 -3.95 11.13 16.74
C ASP A 112 -5.11 10.66 17.62
N ARG A 113 -5.59 11.56 18.49
CA ARG A 113 -6.66 11.28 19.45
C ARG A 113 -7.96 12.02 19.16
N THR A 114 -8.07 12.68 18.02
CA THR A 114 -9.20 13.57 17.70
C THR A 114 -10.55 12.87 17.87
N THR A 115 -10.66 11.60 17.47
CA THR A 115 -11.88 10.79 17.62
C THR A 115 -12.11 10.29 19.05
N LEU A 116 -11.03 10.11 19.83
CA LEU A 116 -11.08 9.63 21.20
C LEU A 116 -11.41 10.76 22.19
N ASP A 117 -10.95 11.96 21.92
CA ASP A 117 -11.12 13.13 22.78
C ASP A 117 -12.45 13.88 22.49
N MET A 118 -13.35 13.30 21.69
CA MET A 118 -14.70 13.84 21.46
C MET A 118 -15.55 13.78 22.74
N ASP A 119 -16.28 14.85 23.02
CA ASP A 119 -17.26 14.92 24.12
C ASP A 119 -18.69 14.82 23.56
N PRO A 120 -19.54 13.91 24.08
CA PRO A 120 -20.94 13.83 23.70
C PRO A 120 -21.72 15.15 23.88
N ASP A 121 -21.35 16.02 24.82
CA ASP A 121 -22.05 17.28 25.06
C ASP A 121 -21.84 18.32 23.93
N TRP A 122 -20.95 18.05 22.97
CA TRP A 122 -20.70 18.92 21.82
C TRP A 122 -21.56 18.59 20.59
N PHE A 123 -22.31 17.47 20.57
CA PHE A 123 -23.04 16.93 19.41
C PHE A 123 -24.48 16.53 19.74
#